data_AF-A0A3B8Q1U4-F1
#
_entry.id   AF-A0A3B8Q1U4-F1
#
_cell.length_a   1.000
_cell.length_b   1.000
_cell.length_c   1.000
_cell.angle_alpha   90.00
_cell.angle_beta   90.00
_cell.angle_gamma   90.00
#
_symmetry.space_group_name_H-M   'P 1'
#
loop_
_entity.id
_entity.type
_entity.pdbx_description
1 polymer ?
#
loop_
_entity_poly.entity_id
_entity_poly.type
_entity_poly.pdbx_seq_one_letter_code
_entity_poly.pdbx_strand_id
1 'polypeptide(L)'
;AFASSVVLPVNQGTDIVNWDEVFWGLYAQTKGLIPKGTAEFYFLGDNANTDSQNNVGTVQRGNSPRDIYTLGTHLKSVPGALNGWDYDVELAGQLGQFQYPRGTPVVVNGKKLDQTSYAMHFEGGYTLTNAWAKPRFGLIFNQASGDDDPLDEKHETFVNLFPTNHKFYGAMDFFSWQNMREIAATSTWYPVGKLKATLNFHVFWLQTTEDFSYNATQAARTTGGYGIRPNNSSGFGQELDLILSYPIRKFGAIEGGFGHFFTGDYVDESLANTGGTHDANWCYVQLNLAF
;
A
#
# COMPACT_ATOMS: atom_id res chain seq x y z
N ALA A 1 -1.49 16.96 -17.53
CA ALA A 1 -0.17 16.34 -17.71
C ALA A 1 0.77 16.90 -16.65
N PHE A 2 1.68 16.09 -16.13
CA PHE A 2 2.74 16.52 -15.21
C PHE A 2 4.00 15.69 -15.44
N ALA A 3 5.13 16.19 -14.95
CA ALA A 3 6.38 15.45 -14.80
C ALA A 3 7.10 15.96 -13.54
N SER A 4 7.75 15.06 -12.83
CA SER A 4 8.42 15.31 -11.55
C SER A 4 9.60 14.35 -11.38
N SER A 5 10.58 14.76 -10.60
CA SER A 5 11.67 13.88 -10.15
C SER A 5 11.54 13.66 -8.64
N VAL A 6 11.98 12.49 -8.20
CA VAL A 6 11.97 12.16 -6.77
C VAL A 6 13.02 12.99 -6.04
N VAL A 7 12.69 13.46 -4.85
CA VAL A 7 13.62 14.15 -3.96
C VAL A 7 14.07 13.18 -2.89
N LEU A 8 15.38 13.07 -2.70
CA LEU A 8 15.99 12.18 -1.73
C LEU A 8 16.34 12.96 -0.46
N PRO A 9 15.81 12.54 0.70
CA PRO A 9 16.17 13.15 1.96
C PRO A 9 17.63 12.81 2.27
N VAL A 10 18.43 13.81 2.62
CA VAL A 10 19.81 13.61 3.08
C VAL A 10 19.92 14.02 4.55
N ASN A 11 20.43 13.12 5.39
CA ASN A 11 20.53 13.36 6.84
C ASN A 11 21.38 14.58 7.22
N GLN A 12 22.26 15.04 6.33
CA GLN A 12 23.06 16.25 6.49
C GLN A 12 23.10 17.01 5.16
N GLY A 13 22.46 18.19 5.13
CA GLY A 13 22.46 19.07 3.96
C GLY A 13 21.05 19.35 3.46
N THR A 14 20.97 19.92 2.25
CA THR A 14 19.71 20.12 1.54
C THR A 14 19.34 18.85 0.80
N ASP A 15 18.08 18.45 0.85
CA ASP A 15 17.55 17.36 0.04
C ASP A 15 17.94 17.52 -1.43
N ILE A 16 18.27 16.40 -2.07
CA ILE A 16 18.79 16.38 -3.44
C ILE A 16 17.79 15.76 -4.40
N VAL A 17 17.70 16.29 -5.61
CA VAL A 17 16.87 15.71 -6.66
C VAL A 17 17.54 14.45 -7.20
N ASN A 18 16.80 13.35 -7.30
CA ASN A 18 17.19 12.16 -8.03
C ASN A 18 16.89 12.34 -9.51
N TRP A 19 17.88 12.79 -10.28
CA TRP A 19 17.75 12.99 -11.73
C TRP A 19 17.62 11.68 -12.51
N ASP A 20 17.94 10.57 -11.86
CA ASP A 20 17.90 9.22 -12.42
C ASP A 20 16.51 8.57 -12.29
N GLU A 21 15.54 9.28 -11.71
CA GLU A 21 14.15 8.85 -11.57
C GLU A 21 13.18 9.96 -11.97
N VAL A 22 12.28 9.64 -12.90
CA VAL A 22 11.25 10.55 -13.40
C VAL A 22 9.88 9.89 -13.29
N PHE A 23 8.97 10.58 -12.62
CA PHE A 23 7.57 10.22 -12.53
C PHE A 23 6.73 11.25 -13.29
N TRP A 24 5.89 10.79 -14.21
CA TRP A 24 5.11 11.66 -15.08
C TRP A 24 3.78 11.05 -15.43
N GLY A 25 2.85 11.84 -15.97
CA GLY A 25 1.59 11.26 -16.40
C GLY A 25 0.52 12.21 -16.86
N LEU A 26 -0.59 11.60 -17.26
CA LEU A 26 -1.86 12.21 -17.57
C LEU A 26 -2.87 11.76 -16.52
N TYR A 27 -3.68 12.70 -16.05
CA TYR A 27 -4.78 12.44 -15.14
C TYR A 27 -5.98 13.24 -15.63
N ALA A 28 -7.13 12.59 -15.66
CA ALA A 28 -8.40 13.20 -15.99
C ALA A 28 -9.46 12.74 -14.99
N GLN A 29 -10.36 13.65 -14.64
CA GLN A 29 -11.48 13.38 -13.75
C GLN A 29 -12.75 13.91 -14.39
N THR A 30 -13.82 13.14 -14.30
CA THR A 30 -15.14 13.54 -14.78
C THR A 30 -16.24 13.19 -13.77
N LYS A 31 -17.22 14.08 -13.68
CA LYS A 31 -18.47 13.85 -12.96
C LYS A 31 -19.56 13.55 -13.99
N GLY A 32 -20.46 12.63 -13.67
CA GLY A 32 -21.62 12.31 -14.51
C GLY A 32 -21.43 11.17 -15.51
N LEU A 33 -20.21 10.63 -15.66
CA LEU A 33 -20.01 9.37 -16.38
C LEU A 33 -20.63 8.19 -15.64
N ILE A 34 -20.55 8.21 -14.30
CA ILE A 34 -21.24 7.28 -13.40
C ILE A 34 -22.28 8.06 -12.57
N PRO A 35 -23.53 7.56 -12.44
CA PRO A 35 -24.55 8.25 -11.67
C PRO A 35 -24.10 8.47 -10.23
N LYS A 36 -24.20 9.71 -9.75
CA LYS A 36 -23.86 10.10 -8.36
C LYS A 36 -22.45 9.68 -7.93
N GLY A 37 -21.51 9.64 -8.87
CA GLY A 37 -20.11 9.34 -8.60
C GLY A 37 -19.16 10.18 -9.45
N THR A 38 -17.88 9.91 -9.25
CA THR A 38 -16.75 10.51 -9.93
C THR A 38 -15.93 9.39 -10.55
N ALA A 39 -15.56 9.55 -11.82
CA ALA A 39 -14.64 8.66 -12.50
C ALA A 39 -13.33 9.41 -12.75
N GLU A 40 -12.21 8.80 -12.40
CA GLU A 40 -10.86 9.31 -12.59
C GLU A 40 -10.10 8.28 -13.43
N PHE A 41 -9.33 8.77 -14.40
CA PHE A 41 -8.54 7.95 -15.30
C PHE A 41 -7.12 8.49 -15.31
N TYR A 42 -6.15 7.60 -15.30
CA TYR A 42 -4.75 8.00 -15.33
C TYR A 42 -3.91 7.09 -16.20
N PHE A 43 -2.87 7.71 -16.75
CA PHE A 43 -1.74 7.04 -17.34
C PHE A 43 -0.48 7.62 -16.70
N LEU A 44 0.31 6.77 -16.05
CA LEU A 44 1.46 7.17 -15.24
C LEU A 44 2.71 6.44 -15.74
N GLY A 45 3.79 7.16 -15.96
CA GLY A 45 5.11 6.62 -16.24
C GLY A 45 6.02 6.76 -15.01
N ASP A 46 6.66 5.67 -14.63
CA ASP A 46 7.67 5.61 -13.58
C ASP A 46 8.95 5.01 -14.16
N ASN A 47 9.91 5.88 -14.44
CA ASN A 47 11.14 5.53 -15.15
C ASN A 47 12.34 5.83 -14.26
N ALA A 48 13.14 4.79 -13.95
CA ALA A 48 14.37 4.93 -13.18
C ALA A 48 15.50 4.13 -13.84
N ASN A 49 16.69 4.73 -13.93
CA ASN A 49 17.87 4.04 -14.47
C ASN A 49 18.68 3.33 -13.37
N THR A 50 19.81 2.72 -13.75
CA THR A 50 20.72 2.00 -12.84
C THR A 50 21.39 2.85 -11.78
N ASP A 51 21.53 4.15 -12.02
CA ASP A 51 22.19 5.09 -11.11
C ASP A 51 21.25 5.61 -10.02
N SER A 52 19.92 5.49 -10.20
CA SER A 52 18.92 5.87 -9.19
C SER A 52 19.20 5.24 -7.81
N GLN A 53 19.71 4.00 -7.77
CA GLN A 53 20.02 3.31 -6.50
C GLN A 53 21.20 3.93 -5.75
N ASN A 54 22.15 4.51 -6.47
CA ASN A 54 23.39 5.05 -5.90
C ASN A 54 23.15 6.37 -5.16
N ASN A 55 22.02 7.01 -5.42
CA ASN A 55 21.69 8.31 -4.85
C ASN A 55 20.98 8.21 -3.48
N VAL A 56 20.51 7.02 -3.08
CA VAL A 56 19.74 6.81 -1.83
C VAL A 56 20.58 6.09 -0.77
N GLY A 57 20.88 6.75 0.35
CA GLY A 57 21.71 6.19 1.44
C GLY A 57 21.05 5.06 2.26
N THR A 58 19.75 4.86 2.10
CA THR A 58 18.96 3.78 2.71
C THR A 58 17.93 3.32 1.68
N VAL A 59 17.83 2.02 1.43
CA VAL A 59 16.92 1.42 0.45
C VAL A 59 15.46 1.65 0.89
N GLN A 60 14.89 2.81 0.57
CA GLN A 60 13.54 3.22 1.00
C GLN A 60 12.45 2.95 -0.07
N ARG A 61 12.88 2.57 -1.27
CA ARG A 61 12.09 1.86 -2.28
C ARG A 61 12.99 0.74 -2.78
N GLY A 62 12.42 -0.33 -3.32
CA GLY A 62 13.17 -1.15 -4.27
C GLY A 62 13.68 -0.24 -5.38
N ASN A 63 14.90 0.30 -5.25
CA ASN A 63 15.53 1.28 -6.13
C ASN A 63 15.77 0.71 -7.55
N SER A 64 15.13 -0.40 -7.88
CA SER A 64 15.17 -1.11 -9.14
C SER A 64 15.08 -0.18 -10.34
N PRO A 65 16.02 -0.32 -11.29
CA PRO A 65 15.86 0.24 -12.61
C PRO A 65 14.55 -0.28 -13.20
N ARG A 66 13.78 0.60 -13.79
CA ARG A 66 12.44 0.28 -14.28
C ARG A 66 12.00 1.27 -15.33
N ASP A 67 11.16 0.79 -16.22
CA ASP A 67 10.42 1.57 -17.20
C ASP A 67 8.98 1.08 -17.14
N ILE A 68 8.21 1.58 -16.18
CA ILE A 68 6.85 1.10 -15.90
C ILE A 68 5.81 2.11 -16.33
N TYR A 69 4.80 1.64 -17.04
CA TYR A 69 3.66 2.42 -17.48
C TYR A 69 2.39 1.83 -16.87
N THR A 70 1.72 2.63 -16.05
CA THR A 70 0.49 2.25 -15.37
C THR A 70 -0.70 2.90 -16.07
N LEU A 71 -1.66 2.09 -16.48
CA LEU A 71 -2.99 2.55 -16.88
C LEU A 71 -3.97 2.18 -15.78
N GLY A 72 -4.80 3.12 -15.34
CA GLY A 72 -5.79 2.80 -14.32
C GLY A 72 -6.97 3.75 -14.25
N THR A 73 -7.91 3.36 -13.40
CA THR A 73 -9.15 4.07 -13.16
C THR A 73 -9.53 4.00 -11.68
N HIS A 74 -10.09 5.10 -11.19
CA HIS A 74 -10.62 5.25 -9.86
C HIS A 74 -12.08 5.68 -9.95
N LEU A 75 -13.00 4.91 -9.36
CA LEU A 75 -14.43 5.20 -9.35
C LEU A 75 -14.90 5.33 -7.92
N LYS A 76 -15.47 6.48 -7.55
CA LYS A 76 -15.99 6.69 -6.20
C LYS A 76 -17.35 7.37 -6.19
N SER A 77 -18.18 6.99 -5.24
CA SER A 77 -19.45 7.66 -4.99
C SER A 77 -19.24 9.09 -4.50
N VAL A 78 -20.20 9.98 -4.79
CA VAL A 78 -20.23 11.31 -4.17
C VAL A 78 -20.70 11.15 -2.72
N PRO A 79 -19.96 11.67 -1.72
CA PRO A 79 -20.32 11.52 -0.31
C PRO A 79 -21.77 11.93 -0.03
N GLY A 80 -22.54 11.01 0.57
CA GLY A 80 -23.94 11.23 0.94
C GLY A 80 -24.96 11.17 -0.21
N ALA A 81 -24.54 11.02 -1.47
CA ALA A 81 -25.46 11.02 -2.61
C ALA A 81 -26.30 9.74 -2.74
N LEU A 82 -25.88 8.64 -2.10
CA LEU A 82 -26.50 7.32 -2.18
C LEU A 82 -27.22 6.90 -0.88
N ASN A 83 -27.84 7.85 -0.16
CA ASN A 83 -28.68 7.57 1.01
C ASN A 83 -27.97 6.76 2.11
N GLY A 84 -26.72 7.11 2.41
CA GLY A 84 -25.88 6.45 3.41
C GLY A 84 -24.92 5.41 2.82
N TRP A 85 -25.20 4.88 1.63
CA TRP A 85 -24.25 4.03 0.91
C TRP A 85 -23.10 4.85 0.31
N ASP A 86 -21.95 4.22 0.19
CA ASP A 86 -20.81 4.73 -0.55
C ASP A 86 -19.99 3.56 -1.11
N TYR A 87 -19.19 3.84 -2.14
CA TYR A 87 -18.22 2.90 -2.72
C TYR A 87 -16.98 3.64 -3.21
N ASP A 88 -15.89 2.90 -3.28
CA ASP A 88 -14.59 3.30 -3.82
C ASP A 88 -13.98 2.08 -4.57
N VAL A 89 -13.49 2.29 -5.78
CA VAL A 89 -12.97 1.23 -6.65
C VAL A 89 -11.75 1.73 -7.39
N GLU A 90 -10.61 1.06 -7.22
CA GLU A 90 -9.37 1.33 -7.95
C GLU A 90 -9.03 0.11 -8.81
N LEU A 91 -8.69 0.32 -10.07
CA LEU A 91 -8.14 -0.73 -10.95
C LEU A 91 -6.90 -0.18 -11.66
N ALA A 92 -5.80 -0.91 -11.58
CA ALA A 92 -4.54 -0.53 -12.19
C ALA A 92 -3.91 -1.73 -12.91
N GLY A 93 -3.36 -1.50 -14.10
CA GLY A 93 -2.52 -2.45 -14.83
C GLY A 93 -1.20 -1.80 -15.20
N GLN A 94 -0.11 -2.55 -15.12
CA GLN A 94 1.23 -2.07 -15.44
C GLN A 94 1.87 -2.91 -16.53
N LEU A 95 2.59 -2.22 -17.42
CA LEU A 95 3.39 -2.80 -18.49
C LEU A 95 4.77 -2.14 -18.51
N GLY A 96 5.75 -2.81 -19.10
CA GLY A 96 7.07 -2.23 -19.36
C GLY A 96 8.21 -3.13 -18.90
N GLN A 97 9.18 -2.59 -18.18
CA GLN A 97 10.34 -3.36 -17.70
C GLN A 97 10.66 -3.08 -16.24
N PHE A 98 11.13 -4.11 -15.53
CA PHE A 98 11.59 -4.02 -14.16
C PHE A 98 12.89 -4.79 -13.98
N GLN A 99 13.76 -4.35 -13.09
CA GLN A 99 15.01 -5.05 -12.78
C GLN A 99 15.21 -5.09 -11.27
N TYR A 100 15.28 -6.29 -10.70
CA TYR A 100 15.67 -6.46 -9.30
C TYR A 100 17.07 -5.90 -9.02
N PRO A 101 17.33 -5.34 -7.81
CA PRO A 101 18.66 -4.91 -7.43
C PRO A 101 19.66 -6.07 -7.50
N ARG A 102 20.90 -5.77 -7.88
CA ARG A 102 21.94 -6.80 -7.98
C ARG A 102 22.14 -7.50 -6.63
N GLY A 103 22.10 -8.83 -6.65
CA GLY A 103 22.27 -9.64 -5.43
C GLY A 103 20.97 -10.00 -4.71
N THR A 104 19.81 -9.63 -5.26
CA THR A 104 18.53 -10.19 -4.83
C THR A 104 18.58 -11.72 -5.05
N PRO A 105 18.40 -12.54 -4.00
CA PRO A 105 18.47 -14.00 -4.13
C PRO A 105 17.34 -14.56 -4.99
N VAL A 106 17.58 -15.70 -5.65
CA VAL A 106 16.54 -16.56 -6.27
C VAL A 106 15.80 -15.96 -7.48
N VAL A 107 15.87 -14.66 -7.72
CA VAL A 107 15.39 -14.03 -8.97
C VAL A 107 16.47 -14.02 -10.05
N VAL A 108 16.07 -13.85 -11.31
CA VAL A 108 17.02 -13.69 -12.43
C VAL A 108 17.83 -12.39 -12.25
N ASN A 109 18.99 -12.54 -11.61
CA ASN A 109 19.78 -11.43 -11.07
C ASN A 109 20.32 -10.48 -12.14
N GLY A 110 19.98 -9.19 -12.01
CA GLY A 110 20.56 -8.12 -12.82
C GLY A 110 20.09 -8.08 -14.28
N LYS A 111 19.08 -8.87 -14.65
CA LYS A 111 18.40 -8.75 -15.94
C LYS A 111 17.23 -7.77 -15.83
N LYS A 112 16.92 -7.11 -16.96
CA LYS A 112 15.62 -6.48 -17.16
C LYS A 112 14.60 -7.56 -17.47
N LEU A 113 13.49 -7.53 -16.76
CA LEU A 113 12.37 -8.46 -16.85
C LEU A 113 11.17 -7.72 -17.45
N ASP A 114 10.36 -8.43 -18.22
CA ASP A 114 9.15 -7.88 -18.82
C ASP A 114 8.07 -7.71 -17.74
N GLN A 115 7.66 -6.47 -17.49
CA GLN A 115 6.63 -6.13 -16.51
C GLN A 115 5.26 -6.39 -17.10
N THR A 116 4.44 -7.19 -16.42
CA THR A 116 2.99 -7.24 -16.63
C THR A 116 2.29 -7.57 -15.31
N SER A 117 1.64 -6.58 -14.70
CA SER A 117 1.03 -6.74 -13.37
C SER A 117 -0.28 -5.98 -13.25
N TYR A 118 -1.03 -6.25 -12.19
CA TYR A 118 -2.27 -5.55 -11.90
C TYR A 118 -2.51 -5.38 -10.40
N ALA A 119 -3.37 -4.43 -10.06
CA ALA A 119 -3.91 -4.28 -8.72
C ALA A 119 -5.38 -3.82 -8.77
N MET A 120 -6.14 -4.19 -7.74
CA MET A 120 -7.55 -3.87 -7.61
C MET A 120 -7.95 -3.59 -6.16
N HIS A 121 -8.74 -2.55 -5.96
CA HIS A 121 -9.35 -2.16 -4.70
C HIS A 121 -10.85 -2.11 -4.91
N PHE A 122 -11.60 -2.65 -3.95
CA PHE A 122 -13.03 -2.45 -3.85
C PHE A 122 -13.38 -2.17 -2.40
N GLU A 123 -14.05 -1.05 -2.17
CA GLU A 123 -14.63 -0.70 -0.90
C GLU A 123 -16.11 -0.37 -1.08
N GLY A 124 -16.92 -0.88 -0.15
CA GLY A 124 -18.33 -0.53 -0.03
C GLY A 124 -18.65 -0.24 1.43
N GLY A 125 -19.43 0.81 1.67
CA GLY A 125 -19.79 1.23 3.02
C GLY A 125 -21.23 1.68 3.17
N TYR A 126 -21.70 1.66 4.41
CA TYR A 126 -22.98 2.21 4.82
C TYR A 126 -22.86 3.03 6.10
N THR A 127 -23.40 4.25 6.06
CA THR A 127 -23.45 5.18 7.19
C THR A 127 -24.83 5.21 7.83
N LEU A 128 -24.92 4.85 9.11
CA LEU A 128 -26.14 4.95 9.93
C LEU A 128 -26.37 6.40 10.37
N THR A 129 -26.92 7.23 9.48
CA THR A 129 -27.07 8.69 9.69
C THR A 129 -27.97 9.08 10.87
N ASN A 130 -28.89 8.20 11.27
CA ASN A 130 -29.86 8.41 12.35
C ASN A 130 -29.48 7.71 13.67
N ALA A 131 -28.33 7.04 13.73
CA ALA A 131 -27.86 6.39 14.95
C ALA A 131 -26.96 7.33 15.79
N TRP A 132 -26.84 7.05 17.09
CA TRP A 132 -25.82 7.68 17.93
C TRP A 132 -24.42 7.47 17.32
N ALA A 133 -23.58 8.51 17.40
CA ALA A 133 -22.23 8.55 16.83
C ALA A 133 -22.12 8.40 15.28
N LYS A 134 -23.26 8.21 14.57
CA LYS A 134 -23.32 8.08 13.10
C LYS A 134 -22.27 7.12 12.52
N PRO A 135 -22.19 5.87 13.00
CA PRO A 135 -21.17 4.95 12.53
C PRO A 135 -21.32 4.68 11.03
N ARG A 136 -20.20 4.69 10.32
CA ARG A 136 -20.02 4.06 9.03
C ARG A 136 -19.42 2.69 9.25
N PHE A 137 -19.95 1.68 8.57
CA PHE A 137 -19.33 0.36 8.43
C PHE A 137 -18.94 0.16 6.97
N GLY A 138 -17.77 -0.40 6.73
CA GLY A 138 -17.28 -0.69 5.40
C GLY A 138 -16.61 -2.05 5.32
N LEU A 139 -16.61 -2.60 4.11
CA LEU A 139 -15.81 -3.76 3.74
C LEU A 139 -14.89 -3.35 2.60
N ILE A 140 -13.64 -3.78 2.70
CA ILE A 140 -12.58 -3.52 1.75
C ILE A 140 -12.06 -4.87 1.24
N PHE A 141 -11.77 -4.93 -0.05
CA PHE A 141 -10.97 -5.97 -0.68
C PHE A 141 -9.86 -5.32 -1.49
N ASN A 142 -8.62 -5.69 -1.20
CA ASN A 142 -7.45 -5.30 -1.97
C ASN A 142 -6.78 -6.55 -2.55
N GLN A 143 -6.31 -6.46 -3.79
CA GLN A 143 -5.42 -7.46 -4.38
C GLN A 143 -4.39 -6.79 -5.26
N ALA A 144 -3.15 -7.25 -5.19
CA ALA A 144 -2.05 -6.85 -6.06
C ALA A 144 -1.26 -8.08 -6.49
N SER A 145 -0.95 -8.17 -7.78
CA SER A 145 -0.28 -9.33 -8.36
C SER A 145 1.11 -9.57 -7.76
N GLY A 146 1.48 -10.85 -7.70
CA GLY A 146 2.81 -11.35 -7.39
C GLY A 146 3.36 -12.13 -8.59
N ASP A 147 4.64 -12.46 -8.53
CA ASP A 147 5.37 -13.23 -9.54
C ASP A 147 5.32 -14.74 -9.27
N ASP A 148 4.59 -15.49 -10.11
CA ASP A 148 4.43 -16.94 -9.94
C ASP A 148 5.66 -17.73 -10.45
N ASP A 149 6.59 -17.12 -11.21
CA ASP A 149 7.85 -17.75 -11.63
C ASP A 149 9.02 -16.76 -11.62
N PRO A 150 9.69 -16.55 -10.47
CA PRO A 150 10.80 -15.60 -10.34
C PRO A 150 12.05 -16.00 -11.14
N LEU A 151 12.06 -17.16 -11.80
CA LEU A 151 13.17 -17.67 -12.60
C LEU A 151 12.99 -17.46 -14.11
N ASP A 152 11.84 -16.93 -14.53
CA ASP A 152 11.59 -16.59 -15.94
C ASP A 152 12.05 -15.15 -16.27
N GLU A 153 11.75 -14.68 -17.48
CA GLU A 153 12.15 -13.34 -17.94
C GLU A 153 11.05 -12.27 -17.72
N LYS A 154 10.09 -12.53 -16.84
CA LYS A 154 8.99 -11.63 -16.50
C LYS A 154 9.07 -11.13 -15.07
N HIS A 155 8.29 -10.10 -14.80
CA HIS A 155 8.03 -9.61 -13.45
C HIS A 155 6.53 -9.26 -13.35
N GLU A 156 5.80 -10.07 -12.60
CA GLU A 156 4.34 -9.97 -12.49
C GLU A 156 3.90 -9.36 -11.15
N THR A 157 4.85 -9.05 -10.26
CA THR A 157 4.57 -8.29 -9.03
C THR A 157 4.14 -6.86 -9.37
N PHE A 158 3.03 -6.41 -8.78
CA PHE A 158 2.61 -5.02 -8.91
C PHE A 158 3.62 -4.09 -8.23
N VAL A 159 3.90 -2.94 -8.85
CA VAL A 159 4.76 -1.90 -8.28
C VAL A 159 3.88 -0.81 -7.71
N ASN A 160 3.85 -0.75 -6.38
CA ASN A 160 3.01 0.15 -5.61
C ASN A 160 3.58 1.57 -5.55
N LEU A 161 3.65 2.26 -6.70
CA LEU A 161 4.17 3.63 -6.95
C LEU A 161 4.52 4.47 -5.69
N PHE A 162 3.80 5.56 -5.41
CA PHE A 162 4.09 6.47 -4.29
C PHE A 162 2.94 6.45 -3.27
N PRO A 163 2.87 5.42 -2.41
CA PRO A 163 1.69 5.15 -1.61
C PRO A 163 1.80 5.75 -0.20
N THR A 164 0.68 5.74 0.52
CA THR A 164 0.64 5.97 1.97
C THR A 164 0.21 4.66 2.65
N ASN A 165 1.07 3.64 2.59
CA ASN A 165 0.74 2.26 2.99
C ASN A 165 0.13 2.16 4.40
N HIS A 166 0.70 2.86 5.36
CA HIS A 166 0.18 3.05 6.73
C HIS A 166 -1.32 3.32 6.82
N LYS A 167 -1.86 4.07 5.85
CA LYS A 167 -3.28 4.45 5.83
C LYS A 167 -4.18 3.36 5.27
N PHE A 168 -3.66 2.52 4.37
CA PHE A 168 -4.48 1.65 3.52
C PHE A 168 -4.31 0.15 3.82
N TYR A 169 -3.15 -0.30 4.30
CA TYR A 169 -2.81 -1.72 4.40
C TYR A 169 -2.34 -2.12 5.81
N GLY A 170 -2.98 -1.53 6.83
CA GLY A 170 -2.64 -1.68 8.24
C GLY A 170 -1.73 -0.56 8.74
N ALA A 171 -2.04 -0.05 9.93
CA ALA A 171 -1.26 1.01 10.59
C ALA A 171 0.10 0.50 11.10
N MET A 172 0.33 -0.81 11.17
CA MET A 172 1.60 -1.40 11.63
C MET A 172 2.66 -1.53 10.52
N ASP A 173 2.36 -1.11 9.29
CA ASP A 173 3.32 -1.01 8.18
C ASP A 173 3.95 -2.35 7.73
N PHE A 174 3.20 -3.45 7.83
CA PHE A 174 3.65 -4.76 7.34
C PHE A 174 3.48 -4.97 5.84
N PHE A 175 2.65 -4.17 5.15
CA PHE A 175 2.32 -4.43 3.75
C PHE A 175 2.52 -3.22 2.86
N SER A 176 2.83 -3.52 1.60
CA SER A 176 2.61 -2.66 0.45
C SER A 176 1.68 -3.41 -0.51
N TRP A 177 1.03 -2.69 -1.43
CA TRP A 177 0.16 -3.27 -2.46
C TRP A 177 0.95 -4.07 -3.51
N GLN A 178 1.60 -5.15 -3.09
CA GLN A 178 2.50 -5.98 -3.88
C GLN A 178 2.38 -7.42 -3.39
N ASN A 179 2.13 -8.36 -4.30
CA ASN A 179 1.91 -9.77 -3.96
C ASN A 179 1.01 -9.97 -2.72
N MET A 180 -0.14 -9.31 -2.69
CA MET A 180 -1.00 -9.34 -1.52
C MET A 180 -2.47 -9.50 -1.89
N ARG A 181 -3.23 -10.10 -0.97
CA ARG A 181 -4.68 -10.06 -0.90
C ARG A 181 -5.09 -9.67 0.50
N GLU A 182 -6.08 -8.80 0.61
CA GLU A 182 -6.62 -8.37 1.88
C GLU A 182 -8.14 -8.28 1.82
N ILE A 183 -8.77 -8.71 2.92
CA ILE A 183 -10.13 -8.34 3.26
C ILE A 183 -10.05 -7.55 4.56
N ALA A 184 -10.72 -6.39 4.62
CA ALA A 184 -10.84 -5.64 5.85
C ALA A 184 -12.27 -5.21 6.14
N ALA A 185 -12.60 -5.20 7.43
CA ALA A 185 -13.78 -4.55 7.96
C ALA A 185 -13.37 -3.24 8.64
N THR A 186 -13.99 -2.14 8.26
CA THR A 186 -13.73 -0.82 8.84
C THR A 186 -14.98 -0.27 9.49
N SER A 187 -14.81 0.45 10.59
CA SER A 187 -15.85 1.29 11.13
C SER A 187 -15.30 2.65 11.56
N THR A 188 -16.04 3.71 11.25
CA THR A 188 -15.71 5.08 11.66
C THR A 188 -16.93 5.71 12.33
N TRP A 189 -16.75 6.32 13.51
CA TRP A 189 -17.84 6.97 14.23
C TRP A 189 -17.35 8.14 15.07
N TYR A 190 -18.30 8.95 15.55
CA TYR A 190 -18.05 10.13 16.37
C TYR A 190 -18.67 9.97 17.78
N PRO A 191 -18.02 9.22 18.69
CA PRO A 191 -18.63 8.82 19.95
C PRO A 191 -18.97 9.99 20.87
N VAL A 192 -18.16 11.06 20.86
CA VAL A 192 -18.40 12.27 21.65
C VAL A 192 -17.84 13.52 20.96
N GLY A 193 -18.69 14.55 20.83
CA GLY A 193 -18.28 15.84 20.27
C GLY A 193 -17.65 15.71 18.89
N LYS A 194 -16.36 16.05 18.79
CA LYS A 194 -15.56 15.99 17.56
C LYS A 194 -14.55 14.83 17.53
N LEU A 195 -14.56 13.97 18.55
CA LEU A 195 -13.70 12.78 18.56
C LEU A 195 -14.13 11.88 17.41
N LYS A 196 -13.23 11.63 16.47
CA LYS A 196 -13.37 10.60 15.44
C LYS A 196 -12.67 9.35 15.95
N ALA A 197 -13.37 8.22 15.94
CA ALA A 197 -12.81 6.90 16.18
C ALA A 197 -12.89 6.09 14.90
N THR A 198 -11.80 5.42 14.54
CA THR A 198 -11.73 4.44 13.45
C THR A 198 -11.24 3.12 14.01
N LEU A 199 -11.94 2.03 13.71
CA LEU A 199 -11.53 0.67 14.01
C LEU A 199 -11.43 -0.10 12.68
N ASN A 200 -10.29 -0.69 12.41
CA ASN A 200 -10.10 -1.55 11.26
C ASN A 200 -9.68 -2.95 11.72
N PHE A 201 -10.19 -3.96 11.04
CA PHE A 201 -9.72 -5.33 11.18
C PHE A 201 -9.37 -5.87 9.80
N HIS A 202 -8.10 -6.17 9.60
CA HIS A 202 -7.54 -6.63 8.34
C HIS A 202 -7.20 -8.12 8.42
N VAL A 203 -7.38 -8.84 7.31
CA VAL A 203 -6.90 -10.21 7.14
C VAL A 203 -6.11 -10.26 5.86
N PHE A 204 -4.86 -10.70 5.95
CA PHE A 204 -3.88 -10.64 4.87
C PHE A 204 -3.40 -12.02 4.43
N TRP A 205 -3.27 -12.16 3.12
CA TRP A 205 -2.60 -13.27 2.46
C TRP A 205 -1.60 -12.74 1.44
N LEU A 206 -0.58 -13.54 1.13
CA LEU A 206 0.13 -13.35 -0.13
C LEU A 206 -0.78 -13.76 -1.29
N GLN A 207 -0.62 -13.11 -2.45
CA GLN A 207 -1.30 -13.57 -3.66
C GLN A 207 -0.71 -14.93 -4.08
N THR A 208 0.60 -15.04 -4.07
CA THR A 208 1.38 -16.26 -4.29
C THR A 208 2.54 -16.37 -3.31
N THR A 209 2.95 -17.58 -2.98
CA THR A 209 4.14 -17.85 -2.15
C THR A 209 5.38 -18.15 -3.01
N GLU A 210 5.23 -18.11 -4.33
CA GLU A 210 6.30 -18.17 -5.35
C GLU A 210 7.04 -16.83 -5.52
N ASP A 211 6.49 -15.75 -4.94
CA ASP A 211 7.10 -14.43 -4.86
C ASP A 211 7.49 -14.06 -3.42
N PHE A 212 8.24 -12.97 -3.25
CA PHE A 212 8.53 -12.40 -1.94
C PHE A 212 7.28 -11.82 -1.28
N SER A 213 7.34 -11.73 0.05
CA SER A 213 6.51 -10.78 0.79
C SER A 213 7.22 -9.42 0.83
N TYR A 214 6.47 -8.34 0.63
CA TYR A 214 7.00 -6.97 0.60
C TYR A 214 6.54 -6.18 1.82
N ASN A 215 7.42 -5.35 2.37
CA ASN A 215 7.10 -4.48 3.50
C ASN A 215 6.51 -3.13 3.04
N ALA A 216 6.08 -2.26 3.98
CA ALA A 216 5.55 -0.95 3.64
C ALA A 216 6.55 -0.01 2.93
N THR A 217 7.86 -0.29 2.95
CA THR A 217 8.87 0.42 2.15
C THR A 217 9.07 -0.20 0.76
N GLN A 218 8.16 -1.09 0.34
CA GLN A 218 8.17 -1.80 -0.93
C GLN A 218 9.38 -2.72 -1.16
N ALA A 219 10.11 -3.08 -0.08
CA ALA A 219 11.28 -3.94 -0.17
C ALA A 219 10.89 -5.41 0.01
N ALA A 220 11.45 -6.28 -0.84
CA ALA A 220 11.33 -7.72 -0.70
C ALA A 220 11.96 -8.19 0.62
N ARG A 221 11.23 -9.00 1.40
CA ARG A 221 11.73 -9.62 2.62
C ARG A 221 12.56 -10.86 2.27
N THR A 222 13.88 -10.73 2.37
CA THR A 222 14.86 -11.77 2.00
C THR A 222 15.68 -12.29 3.18
N THR A 223 15.39 -11.81 4.39
CA THR A 223 16.19 -12.09 5.61
C THR A 223 15.31 -12.57 6.75
N GLY A 224 15.94 -13.05 7.83
CA GLY A 224 15.25 -13.47 9.06
C GLY A 224 14.46 -14.77 8.95
N GLY A 225 14.47 -15.44 7.80
CA GLY A 225 13.63 -16.61 7.52
C GLY A 225 12.63 -16.35 6.39
N TYR A 226 12.37 -15.09 6.05
CA TYR A 226 11.60 -14.71 4.87
C TYR A 226 12.37 -14.94 3.56
N GLY A 227 11.62 -15.13 2.49
CA GLY A 227 12.08 -15.34 1.13
C GLY A 227 10.93 -15.84 0.26
N ILE A 228 11.25 -16.35 -0.92
CA ILE A 228 10.31 -17.13 -1.74
C ILE A 228 10.11 -18.49 -1.06
N ARG A 229 8.85 -18.83 -0.74
CA ARG A 229 8.49 -20.00 0.08
C ARG A 229 7.30 -20.75 -0.53
N PRO A 230 7.44 -21.41 -1.69
CA PRO A 230 6.30 -22.00 -2.42
C PRO A 230 5.56 -23.10 -1.63
N ASN A 231 6.25 -23.75 -0.69
CA ASN A 231 5.68 -24.80 0.16
C ASN A 231 4.96 -24.27 1.40
N ASN A 232 5.02 -22.95 1.65
CA ASN A 232 4.35 -22.36 2.80
C ASN A 232 2.87 -22.08 2.51
N SER A 233 2.10 -21.98 3.58
CA SER A 233 0.75 -21.41 3.56
C SER A 233 0.81 -19.92 3.19
N SER A 234 -0.19 -19.39 2.49
CA SER A 234 -0.22 -17.98 2.07
C SER A 234 -0.79 -17.01 3.11
N GLY A 235 -1.42 -17.53 4.18
CA GLY A 235 -2.01 -16.71 5.25
C GLY A 235 -0.93 -15.96 6.03
N PHE A 236 -0.86 -14.64 5.83
CA PHE A 236 0.23 -13.85 6.39
C PHE A 236 -0.08 -13.38 7.81
N GLY A 237 -1.32 -12.98 8.07
CA GLY A 237 -1.75 -12.58 9.42
C GLY A 237 -2.98 -11.70 9.42
N GLN A 238 -3.28 -11.15 10.59
CA GLN A 238 -4.44 -10.28 10.84
C GLN A 238 -3.99 -9.04 11.61
N GLU A 239 -4.65 -7.91 11.40
CA GLU A 239 -4.32 -6.67 12.10
C GLU A 239 -5.57 -5.98 12.63
N LEU A 240 -5.53 -5.56 13.91
CA LEU A 240 -6.58 -4.76 14.54
C LEU A 240 -6.03 -3.37 14.86
N ASP A 241 -6.59 -2.35 14.22
CA ASP A 241 -6.19 -0.96 14.40
C ASP A 241 -7.29 -0.12 15.04
N LEU A 242 -6.96 0.62 16.08
CA LEU A 242 -7.80 1.67 16.66
C LEU A 242 -7.10 3.02 16.52
N ILE A 243 -7.73 3.96 15.80
CA ILE A 243 -7.23 5.32 15.63
C ILE A 243 -8.25 6.31 16.19
N LEU A 244 -7.79 7.20 17.06
CA LEU A 244 -8.57 8.27 17.68
C LEU A 244 -8.01 9.62 17.28
N SER A 245 -8.84 10.48 16.69
CA SER A 245 -8.44 11.82 16.26
C SER A 245 -9.39 12.88 16.81
N TYR A 246 -8.84 13.93 17.43
CA TYR A 246 -9.62 15.02 18.01
C TYR A 246 -9.08 16.39 17.56
N PRO A 247 -9.87 17.20 16.82
CA PRO A 247 -9.48 18.56 16.49
C PRO A 247 -9.58 19.45 17.72
N ILE A 248 -8.44 19.95 18.21
CA ILE A 248 -8.34 20.82 19.38
C ILE A 248 -8.84 22.22 19.01
N ARG A 249 -8.28 22.79 17.94
CA ARG A 249 -8.64 24.10 17.36
C ARG A 249 -8.48 24.05 15.84
N LYS A 250 -8.78 25.15 15.15
CA LYS A 250 -8.61 25.26 13.68
C LYS A 250 -7.17 25.01 13.23
N PHE A 251 -6.20 25.28 14.09
CA PHE A 251 -4.76 25.16 13.80
C PHE A 251 -4.13 23.88 14.37
N GLY A 252 -4.92 22.96 14.96
CA GLY A 252 -4.32 21.72 15.41
C GLY A 252 -5.26 20.61 15.85
N ALA A 253 -4.79 19.40 15.67
CA ALA A 253 -5.47 18.16 16.03
C ALA A 253 -4.49 17.22 16.74
N ILE A 254 -4.98 16.50 17.74
CA ILE A 254 -4.27 15.37 18.33
C ILE A 254 -4.81 14.08 17.73
N GLU A 255 -3.93 13.14 17.46
CA GLU A 255 -4.29 11.79 17.05
C GLU A 255 -3.45 10.79 17.82
N GLY A 256 -4.03 9.63 18.14
CA GLY A 256 -3.30 8.49 18.62
C GLY A 256 -3.84 7.22 18.00
N GLY A 257 -2.97 6.24 17.84
CA GLY A 257 -3.34 4.94 17.31
C GLY A 257 -2.69 3.80 18.07
N PHE A 258 -3.35 2.65 18.00
CA PHE A 258 -2.88 1.38 18.52
C PHE A 258 -3.20 0.29 17.49
N GLY A 259 -2.21 -0.54 17.17
CA GLY A 259 -2.33 -1.69 16.30
C GLY A 259 -1.89 -2.96 17.03
N HIS A 260 -2.59 -4.06 16.79
CA HIS A 260 -2.17 -5.39 17.19
C HIS A 260 -2.20 -6.34 15.98
N PHE A 261 -1.06 -6.95 15.69
CA PHE A 261 -0.88 -7.86 14.58
C PHE A 261 -0.77 -9.30 15.08
N PHE A 262 -1.67 -10.15 14.60
CA PHE A 262 -1.67 -11.59 14.84
C PHE A 262 -0.93 -12.28 13.70
N THR A 263 0.08 -13.05 14.06
CA THR A 263 0.87 -13.83 13.10
C THR A 263 0.02 -14.94 12.45
N GLY A 264 0.21 -15.14 11.14
CA GLY A 264 -0.41 -16.22 10.38
C GLY A 264 0.60 -17.27 9.93
N ASP A 265 0.09 -18.37 9.39
CA ASP A 265 0.87 -19.56 9.01
C ASP A 265 2.11 -19.25 8.15
N TYR A 266 2.02 -18.31 7.18
CA TYR A 266 3.18 -17.93 6.36
C TYR A 266 4.34 -17.41 7.22
N VAL A 267 4.03 -16.55 8.21
CA VAL A 267 5.01 -15.95 9.11
C VAL A 267 5.54 -17.01 10.07
N ASP A 268 4.65 -17.85 10.62
CA ASP A 268 4.98 -18.97 11.51
C ASP A 268 5.96 -19.95 10.87
N GLU A 269 5.64 -20.40 9.67
CA GLU A 269 6.47 -21.31 8.89
C GLU A 269 7.78 -20.66 8.44
N SER A 270 7.76 -19.36 8.07
CA SER A 270 8.96 -18.63 7.65
C SER A 270 9.96 -18.46 8.79
N LEU A 271 9.49 -18.23 10.01
CA LEU A 271 10.33 -17.96 11.19
C LEU A 271 10.53 -19.18 12.11
N ALA A 272 9.93 -20.33 11.79
CA ALA A 272 10.02 -21.57 12.58
C ALA A 272 11.47 -21.97 12.91
N ASN A 273 12.41 -21.74 11.99
CA ASN A 273 13.82 -22.14 12.15
C ASN A 273 14.73 -21.01 12.71
N THR A 274 14.21 -19.81 12.93
CA THR A 274 14.99 -18.62 13.32
C THR A 274 14.61 -18.06 14.70
N GLY A 275 13.75 -18.76 15.44
CA GLY A 275 13.33 -18.38 16.79
C GLY A 275 11.82 -18.38 17.00
N GLY A 276 11.05 -18.71 15.96
CA GLY A 276 9.59 -18.71 15.99
C GLY A 276 9.01 -17.31 15.76
N THR A 277 7.71 -17.20 15.94
CA THR A 277 6.91 -16.00 15.70
C THR A 277 6.27 -15.49 16.97
N HIS A 278 6.01 -14.19 16.96
CA HIS A 278 5.23 -13.52 17.98
C HIS A 278 4.35 -12.46 17.34
N ASP A 279 3.15 -12.31 17.89
CA ASP A 279 2.29 -11.18 17.61
C ASP A 279 3.00 -9.85 17.95
N ALA A 280 2.63 -8.80 17.25
CA ALA A 280 3.25 -7.48 17.40
C ALA A 280 2.23 -6.45 17.89
N ASN A 281 2.70 -5.47 18.65
CA ASN A 281 1.91 -4.31 19.06
C ASN A 281 2.63 -3.04 18.60
N TRP A 282 1.87 -2.04 18.15
CA TRP A 282 2.39 -0.73 17.78
C TRP A 282 1.45 0.35 18.29
N CYS A 283 2.01 1.49 18.71
CA CYS A 283 1.20 2.62 19.15
C CYS A 283 1.91 3.95 18.91
N TYR A 284 1.13 5.00 18.72
CA TYR A 284 1.64 6.36 18.56
C TYR A 284 0.68 7.40 19.12
N VAL A 285 1.23 8.60 19.35
CA VAL A 285 0.47 9.83 19.54
C VAL A 285 1.16 10.91 18.71
N GLN A 286 0.38 11.67 17.96
CA GLN A 286 0.87 12.79 17.16
C GLN A 286 0.04 14.06 17.41
N LEU A 287 0.71 15.20 17.27
CA LEU A 287 0.10 16.52 17.27
C LEU A 287 0.32 17.14 15.90
N ASN A 288 -0.77 17.35 15.15
CA ASN A 288 -0.76 18.05 13.88
C ASN A 288 -0.99 19.54 14.13
N LEU A 289 -0.08 20.39 13.65
CA LEU A 289 -0.18 21.84 13.73
C LEU A 289 -0.18 22.44 12.33
N ALA A 290 -1.13 23.32 12.05
CA ALA A 290 -1.20 24.09 10.82
C ALA A 290 -0.99 25.58 11.16
N PHE A 291 0.02 26.20 10.54
CA PHE A 291 0.40 27.60 10.74
C PHE A 291 0.05 28.43 9.51
#